data_AF-B7QN56-F1
#
_entry.id   AF-B7QN56-F1
#
_cell.length_a   1.000
_cell.length_b   1.000
_cell.length_c   1.000
_cell.angle_alpha   90.00
_cell.angle_beta   90.00
_cell.angle_gamma   90.00
#
_symmetry.space_group_name_H-M   'P 1'
#
loop_
_entity.id
_entity.type
_entity.pdbx_description
1 polymer ?
#
loop_
_entity_poly.entity_id
_entity_poly.type
_entity_poly.pdbx_seq_one_letter_code
_entity_poly.pdbx_strand_id
1 'polypeptide(L)'
;MIPDPDYSDSEEEQDPHRRRPLRMPGMATGSIQSGENMGRVQMGEDGLIVPRKPLNPCAESAERKNLHKELLFNQKIGKNVLGQKTELQKVMEKMKDEHKRKELEEERQRGRTALEKRLEEQANKLKLVNG
;
A
#
# COMPACT_ATOMS: atom_id res chain seq x y z
N MET A 1 16.55 43.10 3.54
CA MET A 1 15.26 42.49 3.16
C MET A 1 15.57 41.52 2.04
N ILE A 2 15.18 40.26 2.19
CA ILE A 2 15.35 39.24 1.14
C ILE A 2 14.10 39.33 0.27
N PRO A 3 14.19 39.41 -1.07
CA PRO A 3 13.01 39.43 -1.93
C PRO A 3 12.27 38.09 -1.86
N ASP A 4 10.95 38.15 -1.83
CA ASP A 4 10.13 36.94 -1.89
C ASP A 4 10.24 36.29 -3.29
N PRO A 5 10.30 34.95 -3.36
CA PRO A 5 10.40 34.25 -4.64
C PRO A 5 9.10 34.35 -5.44
N ASP A 6 9.21 34.65 -6.74
CA ASP A 6 8.11 34.65 -7.69
C ASP A 6 7.63 33.22 -7.96
N TYR A 7 6.53 32.84 -7.31
CA TYR A 7 5.75 31.66 -7.66
C TYR A 7 4.86 31.97 -8.87
N SER A 8 5.48 32.02 -10.05
CA SER A 8 4.77 31.95 -11.33
C SER A 8 4.37 30.50 -11.61
N ASP A 9 3.10 30.21 -11.37
CA ASP A 9 2.39 29.01 -11.83
C ASP A 9 2.40 29.00 -13.37
N SER A 10 3.17 28.09 -13.97
CA SER A 10 3.20 27.89 -15.42
C SER A 10 3.43 26.42 -15.76
N GLU A 11 2.30 25.79 -16.04
CA GLU A 11 2.08 24.71 -17.01
C GLU A 11 2.41 23.27 -16.59
N GLU A 12 1.32 22.50 -16.62
CA GLU A 12 1.22 21.06 -16.79
C GLU A 12 2.37 20.45 -17.62
N GLU A 13 3.47 20.06 -16.98
CA GLU A 13 4.37 19.08 -17.57
C GLU A 13 3.69 17.70 -17.49
N GLN A 14 3.09 17.36 -18.62
CA GLN A 14 2.62 16.05 -18.99
C GLN A 14 3.78 15.04 -18.89
N ASP A 15 3.93 14.42 -17.71
CA ASP A 15 5.01 13.49 -17.36
C ASP A 15 5.17 12.34 -18.40
N PRO A 16 6.26 12.32 -19.21
CA PRO A 16 6.53 11.25 -20.14
C PRO A 16 7.11 10.00 -19.45
N HIS A 17 7.26 10.01 -18.11
CA HIS A 17 7.80 8.92 -17.30
C HIS A 17 6.74 8.12 -16.53
N ARG A 18 5.55 7.93 -17.11
CA ARG A 18 4.90 6.60 -17.02
C ARG A 18 5.83 5.58 -17.68
N ARG A 19 6.87 5.16 -16.94
CA ARG A 19 7.81 4.10 -17.28
C ARG A 19 6.99 2.83 -17.55
N ARG A 20 6.62 2.63 -18.80
CA ARG A 20 6.22 1.32 -19.32
C ARG A 20 7.33 0.36 -18.89
N PRO A 21 7.02 -0.79 -18.26
CA PRO A 21 8.06 -1.76 -17.99
C PRO A 21 8.58 -2.20 -19.36
N LEU A 22 9.83 -1.86 -19.69
CA LEU A 22 10.50 -2.45 -20.83
C LEU A 22 10.57 -3.95 -20.53
N ARG A 23 9.67 -4.71 -21.15
CA ARG A 23 9.77 -6.16 -21.22
C ARG A 23 11.00 -6.46 -22.06
N MET A 24 12.13 -6.70 -21.41
CA MET A 24 13.37 -7.12 -22.08
C MET A 24 13.09 -8.46 -22.79
N PRO A 25 13.18 -8.56 -24.13
CA PRO A 25 13.07 -9.83 -24.83
C PRO A 25 14.41 -10.56 -24.67
N GLY A 26 14.37 -11.81 -24.18
CA GLY A 26 15.55 -12.67 -24.17
C GLY A 26 16.28 -12.79 -22.83
N MET A 27 15.56 -13.06 -21.73
CA MET A 27 16.19 -13.82 -20.66
C MET A 27 16.30 -15.27 -21.16
N ALA A 28 17.44 -15.58 -21.80
CA ALA A 28 17.85 -16.97 -21.96
C ALA A 28 17.72 -17.63 -20.59
N THR A 29 17.00 -18.75 -20.52
CA THR A 29 16.91 -19.60 -19.35
C THR A 29 18.31 -20.16 -19.08
N GLY A 30 19.15 -19.33 -18.46
CA GLY A 30 20.49 -19.70 -18.04
C GLY A 30 20.35 -20.87 -17.10
N SER A 31 20.96 -21.98 -17.51
CA SER A 31 21.08 -23.23 -16.76
C SER A 31 21.17 -22.95 -15.25
N ILE A 32 20.19 -23.46 -14.50
CA ILE A 32 20.26 -23.49 -13.04
C ILE A 32 21.39 -24.47 -12.71
N GLN A 33 22.62 -23.97 -12.61
CA GLN A 33 23.69 -24.73 -11.98
C GLN A 33 23.33 -24.77 -10.49
N SER A 34 22.97 -25.97 -10.04
CA SER A 34 22.77 -26.33 -8.65
C SER A 34 23.95 -25.83 -7.81
N GLY A 35 23.64 -25.30 -6.62
CA GLY A 35 24.59 -24.72 -5.67
C GLY A 35 25.50 -25.76 -5.00
N GLU A 36 26.20 -26.58 -5.78
CA GLU A 36 27.01 -27.70 -5.29
C GLU A 36 28.51 -27.42 -5.29
N ASN A 37 28.94 -26.15 -5.32
CA ASN A 37 30.36 -25.82 -5.33
C ASN A 37 30.75 -24.73 -4.33
N MET A 38 30.27 -24.88 -3.09
CA MET A 38 30.69 -24.08 -1.94
C MET A 38 32.19 -24.28 -1.68
N GLY A 39 33.00 -23.31 -2.12
CA GLY A 39 34.38 -23.10 -1.64
C GLY A 39 35.49 -23.87 -2.34
N ARG A 40 35.22 -24.75 -3.31
CA ARG A 40 36.29 -25.50 -3.98
C ARG A 40 37.00 -24.63 -5.00
N VAL A 41 38.26 -24.25 -4.81
CA VAL A 41 39.04 -23.50 -5.83
C VAL A 41 39.17 -24.36 -7.09
N GLN A 42 38.76 -23.85 -8.25
CA GLN A 42 39.03 -24.52 -9.53
C GLN A 42 40.36 -24.01 -10.06
N MET A 43 41.30 -24.93 -10.23
CA MET A 43 42.58 -24.69 -10.89
C MET A 43 42.41 -25.06 -12.38
N GLY A 44 42.92 -24.22 -13.26
CA GLY A 44 43.06 -24.52 -14.68
C GLY A 44 44.15 -25.58 -14.92
N GLU A 45 44.23 -26.10 -16.14
CA GLU A 45 45.27 -27.07 -16.54
C GLU A 45 46.69 -26.49 -16.45
N ASP A 46 46.80 -25.17 -16.51
CA ASP A 46 48.01 -24.38 -16.29
C ASP A 46 48.34 -24.14 -14.80
N GLY A 47 47.53 -24.66 -13.89
CA GLY A 47 47.68 -24.47 -12.46
C GLY A 47 47.27 -23.08 -11.96
N LEU A 48 46.62 -22.25 -12.79
CA LEU A 48 46.13 -20.94 -12.38
C LEU A 48 44.71 -21.03 -11.84
N ILE A 49 44.36 -20.15 -10.88
CA ILE A 49 43.00 -20.10 -10.33
C ILE A 49 42.05 -19.51 -11.37
N VAL A 50 41.00 -20.25 -11.71
CA VAL A 50 39.97 -19.78 -12.63
C VAL A 50 39.08 -18.76 -11.90
N PRO A 51 38.89 -17.54 -12.44
CA PRO A 51 37.97 -16.56 -11.86
C PRO A 51 36.56 -17.11 -11.70
N ARG A 52 35.96 -16.87 -10.53
CA ARG A 52 34.59 -17.29 -10.23
C ARG A 52 33.66 -16.10 -10.09
N LYS A 53 32.42 -16.28 -10.54
CA LYS A 53 31.36 -15.30 -10.30
C LYS A 53 31.03 -15.32 -8.80
N PRO A 54 31.04 -14.16 -8.12
CA PRO A 54 30.61 -14.10 -6.73
C PRO A 54 29.15 -14.55 -6.63
N LEU A 55 28.83 -15.23 -5.53
CA LEU A 55 27.48 -15.67 -5.23
C LEU A 55 26.57 -14.45 -5.09
N ASN A 56 25.40 -14.50 -5.75
CA ASN A 56 24.41 -13.46 -5.58
C ASN A 56 23.56 -13.78 -4.34
N PRO A 57 23.69 -13.03 -3.24
CA PRO A 57 22.96 -13.31 -2.01
C PRO A 57 21.43 -13.22 -2.20
N CYS A 58 20.95 -12.42 -3.16
CA CYS A 58 19.52 -12.32 -3.49
C CYS A 58 19.03 -13.54 -4.29
N ALA A 59 19.92 -14.24 -4.99
CA ALA A 59 19.58 -15.48 -5.70
C ALA A 59 19.56 -16.70 -4.76
N GLU A 60 20.28 -16.69 -3.64
CA GLU A 60 20.33 -17.84 -2.74
C GLU A 60 19.20 -17.84 -1.69
N SER A 61 18.76 -16.67 -1.23
CA SER A 61 17.70 -16.58 -0.22
C SER A 61 16.31 -16.78 -0.84
N ALA A 62 15.70 -17.93 -0.52
CA ALA A 62 14.32 -18.23 -0.88
C ALA A 62 13.33 -17.22 -0.26
N GLU A 63 13.60 -16.78 0.97
CA GLU A 63 12.81 -15.77 1.68
C GLU A 63 12.78 -14.44 0.91
N ARG A 64 13.94 -13.91 0.51
CA ARG A 64 14.02 -12.68 -0.29
C ARG A 64 13.29 -12.80 -1.63
N LYS A 65 13.42 -13.96 -2.30
CA LYS A 65 12.71 -14.24 -3.56
C LYS A 65 11.20 -14.26 -3.37
N ASN A 66 10.71 -14.86 -2.29
CA ASN A 66 9.29 -14.92 -1.99
C ASN A 66 8.73 -13.54 -1.66
N LEU A 67 9.43 -12.77 -0.82
CA LEU A 67 9.07 -11.39 -0.51
C LEU A 67 9.00 -10.53 -1.79
N HIS A 68 9.96 -10.66 -2.70
CA HIS A 68 9.95 -9.93 -3.96
C HIS A 68 8.72 -10.27 -4.83
N LYS A 69 8.38 -11.57 -4.94
CA LYS A 69 7.18 -12.01 -5.66
C LYS A 69 5.90 -11.45 -5.04
N GLU A 70 5.80 -11.46 -3.73
CA GLU A 70 4.64 -10.94 -3.00
C GLU A 70 4.49 -9.42 -3.19
N LEU A 71 5.58 -8.67 -3.07
CA LEU A 71 5.57 -7.22 -3.29
C LEU A 71 5.17 -6.86 -4.73
N LEU A 72 5.70 -7.57 -5.73
CA LEU A 72 5.28 -7.39 -7.13
C LEU A 72 3.82 -7.76 -7.35
N PHE A 73 3.34 -8.83 -6.72
CA PHE A 73 1.93 -9.21 -6.78
C PHE A 73 1.04 -8.12 -6.19
N ASN A 74 1.36 -7.61 -5.00
CA ASN A 74 0.64 -6.54 -4.32
C ASN A 74 0.60 -5.24 -5.16
N GLN A 75 1.72 -4.89 -5.80
CA GLN A 75 1.77 -3.77 -6.74
C GLN A 75 0.86 -4.00 -7.96
N LYS A 76 0.90 -5.21 -8.55
CA LYS A 76 0.06 -5.56 -9.72
C LYS A 76 -1.44 -5.47 -9.42
N ILE A 77 -1.86 -5.84 -8.22
CA ILE A 77 -3.27 -5.77 -7.80
C ILE A 77 -3.65 -4.43 -7.15
N GLY A 78 -2.70 -3.50 -6.98
CA GLY A 78 -2.93 -2.21 -6.35
C GLY A 78 -3.15 -2.27 -4.82
N LYS A 79 -2.73 -3.34 -4.15
CA LYS A 79 -2.80 -3.43 -2.67
C LYS A 79 -1.56 -2.78 -2.06
N ASN A 80 -1.73 -1.60 -1.46
CA ASN A 80 -0.66 -0.94 -0.73
C ASN A 80 -0.54 -1.52 0.69
N VAL A 81 0.47 -2.34 0.96
CA VAL A 81 0.73 -2.90 2.31
C VAL A 81 1.39 -1.91 3.29
N LEU A 82 1.90 -0.78 2.79
CA LEU A 82 2.54 0.26 3.59
C LEU A 82 1.50 1.30 4.04
N GLY A 83 1.44 1.58 5.34
CA GLY A 83 0.54 2.60 5.89
C GLY A 83 -0.92 2.17 6.02
N GLN A 84 -1.23 0.87 5.92
CA GLN A 84 -2.57 0.39 6.29
C GLN A 84 -2.73 0.41 7.81
N LYS A 85 -3.84 0.97 8.29
CA LYS A 85 -4.30 0.71 9.66
C LYS A 85 -4.48 -0.79 9.82
N THR A 86 -3.97 -1.36 10.90
CA THR A 86 -4.21 -2.78 11.22
C THR A 86 -5.71 -3.03 11.36
N GLU A 87 -6.17 -4.26 11.15
CA GLU A 87 -7.58 -4.61 11.37
C GLU A 87 -8.04 -4.22 12.78
N LEU A 88 -7.18 -4.43 13.79
CA LEU A 88 -7.43 -3.98 15.15
C LEU A 88 -7.65 -2.46 15.24
N GLN A 89 -6.80 -1.66 14.60
CA GLN A 89 -6.93 -0.20 14.60
C GLN A 89 -8.25 0.25 13.96
N LYS A 90 -8.66 -0.39 12.85
CA LYS A 90 -9.95 -0.10 12.20
C LYS A 90 -11.13 -0.42 13.12
N VAL A 91 -11.09 -1.56 13.82
CA VAL A 91 -12.14 -1.95 14.77
C VAL A 91 -12.21 -0.98 15.94
N MET A 92 -11.07 -0.62 16.53
CA MET A 92 -11.04 0.33 17.64
C MET A 92 -11.57 1.71 17.24
N GLU A 93 -11.22 2.20 16.05
CA GLU A 93 -11.71 3.47 15.53
C GLU A 93 -13.24 3.42 15.34
N LYS A 94 -13.74 2.35 14.73
CA LYS A 94 -15.18 2.12 14.57
C LYS A 94 -15.92 2.10 15.91
N MET A 95 -15.38 1.43 16.92
CA MET A 95 -15.99 1.40 18.26
C MET A 95 -16.01 2.79 18.91
N LYS A 96 -14.95 3.58 18.75
CA LYS A 96 -14.89 4.97 19.26
C LYS A 96 -15.93 5.86 18.57
N ASP A 97 -16.08 5.72 17.26
CA ASP A 97 -17.06 6.49 16.50
C ASP A 97 -18.50 6.10 16.85
N GLU A 98 -18.77 4.80 17.03
CA GLU A 98 -20.06 4.31 17.49
C GLU A 98 -20.40 4.83 18.89
N HIS A 99 -19.44 4.85 19.81
CA HIS A 99 -19.61 5.41 21.16
C HIS A 99 -19.97 6.90 21.10
N LYS A 100 -19.18 7.70 20.38
CA LYS A 100 -19.43 9.14 20.22
C LYS A 100 -20.79 9.42 19.60
N ARG A 101 -21.17 8.66 18.56
CA ARG A 101 -22.48 8.79 17.92
C ARG A 101 -23.61 8.51 18.89
N LYS A 102 -23.46 7.47 19.72
CA LYS A 102 -24.45 7.11 20.73
C LYS A 102 -24.57 8.19 21.80
N GLU A 103 -23.45 8.72 22.31
CA GLU A 103 -23.45 9.82 23.28
C GLU A 103 -24.14 11.08 22.72
N LEU A 104 -23.84 11.45 21.47
CA LEU A 104 -24.47 12.60 20.82
C LEU A 104 -25.99 12.41 20.66
N GLU A 105 -26.43 11.20 20.31
CA GLU A 105 -27.85 10.88 20.21
C GLU A 105 -28.54 10.91 21.58
N GLU A 106 -27.89 10.38 22.62
CA GLU A 106 -28.39 10.46 23.99
C GLU A 106 -28.50 11.91 24.48
N GLU A 107 -27.50 12.76 24.21
CA GLU A 107 -27.54 14.18 24.56
C GLU A 107 -28.66 14.92 23.82
N ARG A 108 -28.80 14.67 22.51
CA ARG A 108 -29.93 15.17 21.70
C ARG A 108 -31.27 14.76 22.30
N GLN A 109 -31.37 13.53 22.82
CA GLN A 109 -32.61 13.04 23.43
C GLN A 109 -32.85 13.58 24.84
N ARG A 110 -31.80 13.82 25.63
CA ARG A 110 -31.90 14.39 26.98
C ARG A 110 -32.45 15.81 26.99
N GLY A 111 -32.09 16.62 25.97
CA GLY A 111 -32.57 18.00 25.83
C GLY A 111 -33.97 18.16 25.23
N ARG A 112 -34.59 17.08 24.73
CA ARG A 112 -35.84 17.17 23.98
C ARG A 112 -37.06 17.38 24.87
N THR A 113 -37.75 18.48 24.62
CA THR A 113 -39.03 18.81 25.24
C THR A 113 -40.18 17.95 24.68
N ALA A 114 -41.28 17.85 25.43
CA ALA A 114 -42.48 17.12 24.98
C ALA A 114 -43.09 17.71 23.70
N LEU A 115 -42.98 19.04 23.51
CA LEU A 115 -43.46 19.74 22.32
C LEU A 115 -42.64 19.39 21.08
N GLU A 116 -41.30 19.37 21.19
CA GLU A 116 -40.42 18.99 20.07
C GLU A 116 -40.69 17.58 19.58
N LYS A 117 -40.94 16.62 20.49
CA LYS A 117 -41.31 15.24 20.12
C LYS A 117 -42.60 15.20 19.30
N ARG A 118 -43.63 15.95 19.74
CA ARG A 118 -44.90 16.07 19.01
C ARG A 118 -44.72 16.69 17.62
N LEU A 119 -43.88 17.72 17.50
CA LEU A 119 -43.57 18.35 16.22
C LEU A 119 -42.83 17.39 15.27
N GLU A 120 -41.86 16.61 15.78
CA GLU A 120 -41.14 15.60 15.00
C GLU A 120 -42.08 14.48 14.50
N GLU A 121 -43.00 14.01 15.34
CA GLU A 121 -44.03 13.04 14.96
C GLU A 121 -44.95 13.58 13.84
N GLN A 122 -45.41 14.83 13.97
CA GLN A 122 -46.24 15.48 12.94
C GLN A 122 -45.49 15.64 11.62
N ALA A 123 -44.22 16.08 11.68
CA ALA A 123 -43.37 16.22 10.50
C ALA A 123 -43.13 14.87 9.80
N ASN A 124 -42.90 13.80 10.55
CA ASN A 124 -42.73 12.46 9.99
C ASN A 124 -44.01 11.92 9.33
N LYS A 125 -45.17 12.16 9.94
CA LYS A 125 -46.47 11.83 9.31
C LYS A 125 -46.65 12.56 7.99
N LEU A 126 -46.35 13.85 7.93
CA LEU A 126 -46.44 14.63 6.70
C LEU A 126 -45.48 14.15 5.61
N LYS A 127 -44.25 13.77 5.98
CA LYS A 127 -43.28 13.18 5.03
C LYS A 127 -43.77 11.86 4.43
N LEU A 128 -44.42 11.01 5.24
CA LEU A 128 -44.95 9.74 4.78
C LEU A 128 -46.18 9.90 3.87
N VAL A 129 -46.95 10.99 4.06
CA VAL A 129 -48.13 11.29 3.24
C VAL A 129 -47.77 11.97 1.91
N ASN A 130 -46.64 12.69 1.87
CA ASN A 130 -46.20 13.48 0.70
C ASN A 130 -45.08 12.82 -0.14
N GLY A 131 -44.72 11.56 0.15
CA GLY A 131 -43.72 10.78 -0.61
C GLY A 131 -44.35 9.57 -1.27
#